data_AF-A0A2B7ZZY7-F1
#
_entry.id   AF-A0A2B7ZZY7-F1
#
_cell.length_a   1.000
_cell.length_b   1.000
_cell.length_c   1.000
_cell.angle_alpha   90.00
_cell.angle_beta   90.00
_cell.angle_gamma   90.00
#
_symmetry.space_group_name_H-M   'P 1'
#
loop_
_entity.id
_entity.type
_entity.pdbx_description
1 polymer ?
#
loop_
_entity_poly.entity_id
_entity_poly.type
_entity_poly.pdbx_seq_one_letter_code
_entity_poly.pdbx_strand_id
1 'polypeptide(L)'
;MKTINDVNFKGKRVLIRADFNVPLDKKTMEVTNDNRIRATIPTLKKILNDGGSCVLMSHLGRPKNGAEDKYSMRHTVAAVEKLLGMKVKFAPDCISPEAFQMSSELKPGETLMLENLRFYKEEEAGDLAFSEKLSKHGEVYVNDAFGTAHRAHASTAIVAQFMKEKYAGLVLNAEVANAKKVMESAKKPFTAIMGGAKISDKILIIEKL
;
A
#
# COMPACT_ATOMS: atom_id res chain seq x y z
N MET A 1 13.19 -12.57 -2.67
CA MET A 1 12.52 -11.32 -2.24
C MET A 1 12.76 -11.17 -0.75
N LYS A 2 13.29 -10.02 -0.28
CA LYS A 2 13.40 -9.75 1.16
C LYS A 2 12.03 -9.37 1.71
N THR A 3 11.70 -9.84 2.90
CA THR A 3 10.43 -9.60 3.57
C THR A 3 10.65 -8.75 4.81
N ILE A 4 9.57 -8.15 5.34
CA ILE A 4 9.69 -7.39 6.58
C ILE A 4 10.22 -8.21 7.76
N ASN A 5 10.18 -9.55 7.71
CA ASN A 5 10.71 -10.40 8.79
C ASN A 5 12.24 -10.48 8.80
N ASP A 6 12.91 -10.02 7.72
CA ASP A 6 14.37 -10.08 7.56
C ASP A 6 15.09 -8.82 8.07
N VAL A 7 14.38 -7.94 8.80
CA VAL A 7 14.88 -6.63 9.22
C VAL A 7 14.28 -6.21 10.56
N ASN A 8 15.01 -5.39 11.31
CA ASN A 8 14.52 -4.67 12.48
C ASN A 8 14.34 -3.18 12.14
N PHE A 9 13.17 -2.62 12.43
CA PHE A 9 12.82 -1.23 12.11
C PHE A 9 13.11 -0.21 13.21
N LYS A 10 13.82 -0.57 14.29
CA LYS A 10 14.13 0.34 15.41
C LYS A 10 14.74 1.65 14.93
N GLY A 11 14.06 2.75 15.24
CA GLY A 11 14.48 4.11 14.88
C GLY A 11 14.32 4.46 13.40
N LYS A 12 13.84 3.55 12.55
CA LYS A 12 13.65 3.78 11.12
C LYS A 12 12.27 4.35 10.84
N ARG A 13 12.22 5.31 9.91
CA ARG A 13 10.97 5.77 9.30
C ARG A 13 10.69 4.98 8.04
N VAL A 14 9.57 4.26 8.04
CA VAL A 14 9.23 3.30 6.98
C VAL A 14 8.13 3.86 6.11
N LEU A 15 8.43 4.06 4.82
CA LEU A 15 7.45 4.40 3.80
C LEU A 15 6.75 3.12 3.32
N ILE A 16 5.44 3.07 3.47
CA ILE A 16 4.65 1.85 3.28
C ILE A 16 3.58 2.10 2.21
N ARG A 17 3.67 1.35 1.10
CA ARG A 17 2.61 1.29 0.10
C ARG A 17 1.56 0.27 0.52
N ALA A 18 0.37 0.74 0.87
CA ALA A 18 -0.77 -0.11 1.21
C ALA A 18 -1.88 -0.01 0.14
N ASP A 19 -2.80 -0.98 0.12
CA ASP A 19 -4.03 -0.92 -0.67
C ASP A 19 -5.23 -0.58 0.23
N PHE A 20 -5.46 0.72 0.48
CA PHE A 20 -6.66 1.20 1.18
C PHE A 20 -7.72 1.74 0.22
N ASN A 21 -7.75 1.24 -1.01
CA ASN A 21 -8.87 1.50 -1.91
C ASN A 21 -10.07 0.65 -1.46
N VAL A 22 -10.81 1.17 -0.48
CA VAL A 22 -11.95 0.52 0.18
C VAL A 22 -13.28 1.17 -0.24
N PRO A 23 -14.39 0.43 -0.24
CA PRO A 23 -15.70 1.02 -0.49
C PRO A 23 -16.12 1.92 0.68
N LEU A 24 -16.64 3.10 0.35
CA LEU A 24 -17.17 4.06 1.31
C LEU A 24 -18.70 4.14 1.20
N ASP A 25 -19.35 4.38 2.32
CA ASP A 25 -20.76 4.74 2.34
C ASP A 25 -20.96 6.07 1.62
N LYS A 26 -21.97 6.14 0.74
CA LYS A 26 -22.18 7.31 -0.14
C LYS A 26 -22.67 8.55 0.61
N LYS A 27 -23.19 8.39 1.83
CA LYS A 27 -23.75 9.47 2.65
C LYS A 27 -22.80 9.85 3.78
N THR A 28 -22.26 8.87 4.50
CA THR A 28 -21.40 9.12 5.67
C THR A 28 -19.91 9.18 5.34
N MET A 29 -19.51 8.70 4.16
CA MET A 29 -18.11 8.52 3.76
C MET A 29 -17.33 7.52 4.63
N GLU A 30 -18.02 6.77 5.50
CA GLU A 30 -17.40 5.75 6.34
C GLU A 30 -17.02 4.51 5.55
N VAL A 31 -15.96 3.82 5.97
CA VAL A 31 -15.53 2.56 5.37
C VAL A 31 -16.58 1.48 5.63
N THR A 32 -17.16 0.92 4.57
CA THR A 32 -18.18 -0.14 4.66
C THR A 32 -17.59 -1.54 4.64
N ASN A 33 -16.37 -1.70 4.12
CA ASN A 33 -15.63 -2.95 4.13
C ASN A 33 -14.14 -2.67 4.41
N ASP A 34 -13.67 -3.10 5.58
CA ASP A 34 -12.31 -2.84 6.07
C ASP A 34 -11.30 -3.94 5.77
N ASN A 35 -11.65 -4.98 5.01
CA ASN A 35 -10.82 -6.17 4.80
C ASN A 35 -9.41 -5.82 4.31
N ARG A 36 -9.29 -4.87 3.37
CA ARG A 36 -7.98 -4.45 2.85
C ARG A 36 -7.16 -3.70 3.89
N ILE A 37 -7.80 -2.87 4.72
CA ILE A 37 -7.12 -2.18 5.81
C ILE A 37 -6.62 -3.21 6.82
N ARG A 38 -7.51 -4.10 7.27
CA ARG A 38 -7.22 -5.18 8.22
C ARG A 38 -6.06 -6.07 7.78
N ALA A 39 -5.96 -6.37 6.49
CA ALA A 39 -4.87 -7.18 5.93
C ALA A 39 -3.48 -6.54 6.11
N THR A 40 -3.39 -5.22 6.06
CA THR A 40 -2.13 -4.47 6.23
C THR A 40 -1.75 -4.26 7.71
N ILE A 41 -2.70 -4.31 8.65
CA ILE A 41 -2.46 -4.05 10.08
C ILE A 41 -1.32 -4.90 10.67
N PRO A 42 -1.19 -6.21 10.39
CA PRO A 42 -0.05 -7.00 10.85
C PRO A 42 1.31 -6.43 10.42
N THR A 43 1.43 -5.94 9.18
CA THR A 43 2.66 -5.28 8.69
C THR A 43 2.95 -4.01 9.49
N LEU A 44 1.94 -3.19 9.76
CA LEU A 44 2.10 -1.96 10.53
C LEU A 44 2.52 -2.25 11.97
N LYS A 45 1.82 -3.18 12.63
CA LYS A 45 2.14 -3.58 14.02
C LYS A 45 3.55 -4.12 14.13
N LYS A 46 4.00 -4.91 13.15
CA LYS A 46 5.40 -5.39 13.12
C LYS A 46 6.38 -4.23 13.14
N ILE A 47 6.21 -3.26 12.24
CA ILE A 47 7.12 -2.10 12.13
C ILE A 47 7.13 -1.27 13.42
N LEU A 48 5.95 -1.03 13.99
CA LEU A 48 5.82 -0.23 15.21
C LEU A 48 6.39 -0.98 16.43
N ASN A 49 6.16 -2.29 16.55
CA ASN A 49 6.68 -3.11 17.65
C ASN A 49 8.20 -3.23 17.63
N ASP A 50 8.83 -3.18 16.46
CA ASP A 50 10.29 -3.09 16.33
C ASP A 50 10.85 -1.75 16.80
N GLY A 51 10.00 -0.75 17.03
CA GLY A 51 10.38 0.62 17.38
C GLY A 51 10.61 1.52 16.16
N GLY A 52 10.01 1.19 15.02
CA GLY A 52 9.98 2.06 13.84
C GLY A 52 8.78 3.01 13.84
N SER A 53 8.70 3.84 12.81
CA SER A 53 7.55 4.71 12.54
C SER A 53 7.01 4.47 11.13
N CYS A 54 5.71 4.68 10.93
CA CYS A 54 5.03 4.32 9.69
C CYS A 54 4.58 5.58 8.92
N VAL A 55 4.96 5.69 7.66
CA VAL A 55 4.36 6.63 6.70
C VAL A 55 3.60 5.84 5.66
N LEU A 56 2.27 5.90 5.73
CA LEU A 56 1.35 5.17 4.87
C LEU A 56 1.04 5.99 3.63
N MET A 57 1.17 5.37 2.47
CA MET A 57 0.68 5.94 1.22
C MET A 57 -0.26 4.97 0.53
N SER A 58 -1.39 5.48 0.09
CA SER A 58 -2.43 4.71 -0.58
C SER A 58 -3.08 5.49 -1.72
N HIS A 59 -3.96 4.81 -2.45
CA HIS A 59 -4.90 5.46 -3.34
C HIS A 59 -6.33 5.13 -2.91
N LEU A 60 -7.27 5.99 -3.27
CA LEU A 60 -8.70 5.76 -3.11
C LEU A 60 -9.43 6.15 -4.40
N GLY A 61 -10.20 5.20 -4.96
CA GLY A 61 -10.97 5.42 -6.18
C GLY A 61 -10.12 5.82 -7.39
N ARG A 62 -10.74 6.61 -8.28
CA ARG A 62 -10.16 7.08 -9.55
C ARG A 62 -10.55 8.55 -9.76
N PRO A 63 -9.91 9.50 -9.07
CA PRO A 63 -10.07 10.92 -9.34
C PRO A 63 -9.75 11.22 -10.82
N LYS A 64 -10.63 11.96 -11.50
CA LYS A 64 -10.43 12.33 -12.92
C LYS A 64 -10.04 13.79 -13.09
N ASN A 65 -10.54 14.64 -12.21
CA ASN A 65 -10.45 16.10 -12.34
C ASN A 65 -9.57 16.72 -11.23
N GLY A 66 -8.58 15.97 -10.74
CA GLY A 66 -7.72 16.39 -9.64
C GLY A 66 -8.27 16.00 -8.27
N ALA A 67 -7.88 16.73 -7.22
CA ALA A 67 -8.28 16.46 -5.86
C ALA A 67 -9.79 16.64 -5.66
N GLU A 68 -10.46 15.57 -5.23
CA GLU A 68 -11.88 15.58 -4.88
C GLU A 68 -12.07 14.98 -3.50
N ASP A 69 -12.84 15.66 -2.66
CA ASP A 69 -13.10 15.31 -1.26
C ASP A 69 -13.48 13.84 -1.06
N LYS A 70 -14.35 13.32 -1.94
CA LYS A 70 -14.85 11.94 -1.89
C LYS A 70 -13.77 10.86 -2.06
N TYR A 71 -12.61 11.25 -2.57
CA TYR A 71 -11.45 10.39 -2.76
C TYR A 71 -10.32 10.70 -1.78
N SER A 72 -10.53 11.57 -0.78
CA SER A 72 -9.52 11.83 0.25
C SER A 72 -9.27 10.58 1.10
N MET A 73 -8.00 10.34 1.42
CA MET A 73 -7.56 9.27 2.31
C MET A 73 -8.00 9.50 3.76
N ARG A 74 -8.42 10.72 4.14
CA ARG A 74 -8.89 11.03 5.49
C ARG A 74 -10.07 10.14 5.92
N HIS A 75 -10.91 9.75 4.96
CA HIS A 75 -12.06 8.88 5.19
C HIS A 75 -11.67 7.46 5.64
N THR A 76 -10.41 7.07 5.43
CA THR A 76 -9.87 5.78 5.89
C THR A 76 -9.21 5.85 7.26
N VAL A 77 -8.85 7.05 7.73
CA VAL A 77 -8.03 7.26 8.94
C VAL A 77 -8.70 6.64 10.16
N ALA A 78 -9.97 6.94 10.40
CA ALA A 78 -10.71 6.39 11.55
C ALA A 78 -10.76 4.85 11.55
N ALA A 79 -10.88 4.23 10.38
CA ALA A 79 -10.86 2.77 10.24
C ALA A 79 -9.47 2.18 10.54
N VAL A 80 -8.40 2.83 10.06
CA VAL A 80 -7.02 2.43 10.36
C VAL A 80 -6.75 2.59 11.86
N GLU A 81 -7.11 3.71 12.48
CA GLU A 81 -6.94 3.96 13.92
C GLU A 81 -7.64 2.89 14.76
N LYS A 82 -8.91 2.59 14.45
CA LYS A 82 -9.70 1.57 15.14
C LYS A 82 -9.04 0.19 15.09
N LEU A 83 -8.50 -0.20 13.94
CA LEU A 83 -7.90 -1.53 13.76
C LEU A 83 -6.47 -1.61 14.30
N LEU A 84 -5.71 -0.51 14.19
CA LEU A 84 -4.35 -0.40 14.70
C LEU A 84 -4.34 -0.30 16.22
N GLY A 85 -5.35 0.37 16.80
CA GLY A 85 -5.43 0.68 18.23
C GLY A 85 -4.59 1.90 18.62
N MET A 86 -4.21 2.74 17.66
CA MET A 86 -3.33 3.89 17.84
C MET A 86 -3.80 5.06 16.98
N LYS A 87 -3.46 6.29 17.39
CA LYS A 87 -3.74 7.48 16.58
C LYS A 87 -2.92 7.48 15.29
N VAL A 88 -3.53 7.96 14.21
CA VAL A 88 -2.91 8.11 12.90
C VAL A 88 -2.98 9.58 12.52
N LYS A 89 -1.80 10.21 12.37
CA LYS A 89 -1.71 11.57 11.84
C LYS A 89 -2.13 11.56 10.37
N PHE A 90 -2.68 12.66 9.87
CA PHE A 90 -3.08 12.78 8.47
C PHE A 90 -2.43 14.00 7.84
N ALA A 91 -1.66 13.81 6.77
CA ALA A 91 -1.08 14.91 6.02
C ALA A 91 -2.09 15.48 5.02
N PRO A 92 -2.15 16.81 4.83
CA PRO A 92 -3.07 17.43 3.89
C PRO A 92 -2.74 17.16 2.42
N ASP A 93 -1.54 16.66 2.14
CA ASP A 93 -1.04 16.32 0.82
C ASP A 93 0.00 15.18 0.90
N CYS A 94 0.48 14.66 -0.23
CA CYS A 94 1.51 13.62 -0.28
C CYS A 94 2.90 14.11 -0.71
N ILE A 95 3.07 15.35 -1.18
CA ILE A 95 4.39 15.90 -1.58
C ILE A 95 4.57 17.38 -1.20
N SER A 96 3.74 17.92 -0.32
CA SER A 96 3.85 19.30 0.16
C SER A 96 4.97 19.45 1.20
N PRO A 97 5.50 20.68 1.39
CA PRO A 97 6.45 20.95 2.47
C PRO A 97 5.94 20.50 3.85
N GLU A 98 4.64 20.70 4.12
CA GLU A 98 4.00 20.26 5.37
C GLU A 98 3.98 18.74 5.49
N ALA A 99 3.65 17.99 4.42
CA ALA A 99 3.69 16.53 4.45
C ALA A 99 5.10 16.00 4.74
N PHE A 100 6.12 16.62 4.16
CA PHE A 100 7.51 16.27 4.44
C PHE A 100 7.88 16.55 5.90
N GLN A 101 7.51 17.72 6.42
CA GLN A 101 7.74 18.07 7.83
C GLN A 101 7.05 17.10 8.79
N MET A 102 5.77 16.82 8.57
CA MET A 102 5.03 15.86 9.40
C MET A 102 5.68 14.47 9.39
N SER A 103 6.20 14.05 8.23
CA SER A 103 6.92 12.79 8.11
C SER A 103 8.28 12.81 8.79
N SER A 104 9.04 13.90 8.72
CA SER A 104 10.37 13.97 9.33
C SER A 104 10.31 14.03 10.86
N GLU A 105 9.23 14.61 11.41
CA GLU A 105 8.99 14.75 12.85
C GLU A 105 8.33 13.52 13.51
N LEU A 106 8.02 12.47 12.74
CA LEU A 106 7.44 11.23 13.26
C LEU A 106 8.37 10.59 14.29
N LYS A 107 7.82 10.34 15.48
CA LYS A 107 8.50 9.60 16.55
C LYS A 107 8.33 8.10 16.36
N PRO A 108 9.24 7.27 16.91
CA PRO A 108 9.03 5.83 17.00
C PRO A 108 7.65 5.49 17.57
N GLY A 109 6.96 4.52 16.96
CA GLY A 109 5.60 4.12 17.34
C GLY A 109 4.48 5.01 16.79
N GLU A 110 4.79 6.11 16.09
CA GLU A 110 3.77 6.93 15.44
C GLU A 110 3.50 6.47 13.99
N THR A 111 2.32 6.84 13.49
CA THR A 111 1.87 6.57 12.12
C THR A 111 1.32 7.85 11.47
N LEU A 112 1.69 8.09 10.22
CA LEU A 112 1.17 9.16 9.35
C LEU A 112 0.53 8.54 8.12
N MET A 113 -0.65 9.03 7.74
CA MET A 113 -1.30 8.76 6.46
C MET A 113 -1.08 9.95 5.53
N LEU A 114 -0.50 9.71 4.36
CA LEU A 114 -0.44 10.71 3.28
C LEU A 114 -1.77 10.79 2.54
N GLU A 115 -2.02 11.92 1.90
CA GLU A 115 -3.19 12.09 1.03
C GLU A 115 -3.09 11.20 -0.22
N ASN A 116 -4.22 11.05 -0.93
CA ASN A 116 -4.41 10.16 -2.06
C ASN A 116 -3.39 10.43 -3.17
N LEU A 117 -2.54 9.42 -3.42
CA LEU A 117 -1.51 9.49 -4.45
C LEU A 117 -2.05 9.80 -5.84
N ARG A 118 -3.29 9.40 -6.15
CA ARG A 118 -3.91 9.64 -7.46
C ARG A 118 -4.47 11.04 -7.66
N PHE A 119 -4.34 11.94 -6.67
CA PHE A 119 -4.53 13.37 -6.92
C PHE A 119 -3.45 13.95 -7.83
N TYR A 120 -2.32 13.25 -7.94
CA TYR A 120 -1.25 13.51 -8.90
C TYR A 120 -1.34 12.52 -10.06
N LYS A 121 -1.37 13.02 -11.29
CA LYS A 121 -1.41 12.19 -12.51
C LYS A 121 -0.11 11.41 -12.69
N GLU A 122 0.96 11.98 -12.14
CA GLU A 122 2.32 11.45 -12.03
C GLU A 122 2.37 10.06 -11.38
N GLU A 123 1.45 9.74 -10.46
CA GLU A 123 1.35 8.42 -9.83
C GLU A 123 1.07 7.33 -10.86
N GLU A 124 0.04 7.50 -11.69
CA GLU A 124 -0.34 6.48 -12.70
C GLU A 124 0.63 6.48 -13.88
N ALA A 125 1.31 7.60 -14.15
CA ALA A 125 2.35 7.71 -15.18
C ALA A 125 3.69 7.05 -14.79
N GLY A 126 3.88 6.68 -13.52
CA GLY A 126 5.16 6.15 -13.06
C GLY A 126 6.27 7.20 -13.08
N ASP A 127 5.93 8.46 -12.80
CA ASP A 127 6.87 9.57 -12.93
C ASP A 127 8.05 9.46 -11.94
N LEU A 128 9.25 9.71 -12.46
CA LEU A 128 10.49 9.55 -11.73
C LEU A 128 10.68 10.64 -10.66
N ALA A 129 10.35 11.88 -10.98
CA ALA A 129 10.51 13.01 -10.06
C ALA A 129 9.49 12.96 -8.91
N PHE A 130 8.26 12.53 -9.20
CA PHE A 130 7.24 12.27 -8.19
C PHE A 130 7.66 11.12 -7.26
N SER A 131 8.19 10.04 -7.83
CA SER A 131 8.74 8.91 -7.05
C SER A 131 9.90 9.32 -6.15
N GLU A 132 10.80 10.18 -6.62
CA GLU A 132 11.88 10.73 -5.81
C GLU A 132 11.36 11.61 -4.68
N LYS A 133 10.31 12.40 -4.91
CA LYS A 133 9.66 13.16 -3.83
C LYS A 133 9.06 12.23 -2.78
N LEU A 134 8.32 11.20 -3.19
CA LEU A 134 7.72 10.24 -2.27
C LEU A 134 8.78 9.51 -1.42
N SER A 135 9.93 9.17 -2.00
CA SER A 135 10.98 8.45 -1.27
C SER A 135 11.51 9.22 -0.06
N LYS A 136 11.45 10.56 -0.07
CA LYS A 136 11.90 11.42 1.05
C LYS A 136 11.14 11.19 2.35
N HIS A 137 9.95 10.60 2.28
CA HIS A 137 9.14 10.29 3.46
C HIS A 137 9.70 9.17 4.33
N GLY A 138 10.65 8.36 3.86
CA GLY A 138 11.18 7.25 4.64
C GLY A 138 12.60 6.85 4.26
N GLU A 139 13.21 6.05 5.13
CA GLU A 139 14.54 5.47 4.91
C GLU A 139 14.44 4.05 4.34
N VAL A 140 13.32 3.38 4.64
CA VAL A 140 13.01 2.02 4.21
C VAL A 140 11.68 2.02 3.49
N TYR A 141 11.62 1.30 2.37
CA TYR A 141 10.38 1.09 1.63
C TYR A 141 9.79 -0.29 1.88
N VAL A 142 8.49 -0.33 2.17
CA VAL A 142 7.72 -1.57 2.29
C VAL A 142 6.57 -1.52 1.29
N ASN A 143 6.51 -2.50 0.39
CA ASN A 143 5.34 -2.67 -0.47
C ASN A 143 4.45 -3.78 0.09
N ASP A 144 3.24 -3.40 0.52
CA ASP A 144 2.22 -4.31 1.04
C ASP A 144 0.93 -4.28 0.18
N ALA A 145 1.03 -3.79 -1.06
CA ALA A 145 -0.09 -3.60 -1.97
C ALA A 145 0.01 -4.51 -3.21
N PHE A 146 -0.25 -5.81 -3.03
CA PHE A 146 -0.24 -6.77 -4.14
C PHE A 146 -1.18 -6.39 -5.29
N GLY A 147 -2.39 -5.92 -4.94
CA GLY A 147 -3.42 -5.53 -5.92
C GLY A 147 -2.97 -4.44 -6.90
N THR A 148 -1.93 -3.66 -6.58
CA THR A 148 -1.35 -2.64 -7.46
C THR A 148 0.08 -2.97 -7.92
N ALA A 149 0.66 -4.08 -7.47
CA ALA A 149 2.04 -4.46 -7.78
C ALA A 149 2.26 -4.81 -9.26
N HIS A 150 1.21 -5.17 -9.99
CA HIS A 150 1.26 -5.45 -11.44
C HIS A 150 1.40 -4.19 -12.31
N ARG A 151 1.33 -2.99 -11.71
CA ARG A 151 1.41 -1.71 -12.43
C ARG A 151 2.71 -0.99 -12.09
N ALA A 152 3.32 -0.39 -13.10
CA ALA A 152 4.52 0.43 -12.97
C ALA A 152 4.20 1.86 -12.49
N HIS A 153 3.37 1.99 -11.45
CA HIS A 153 3.07 3.29 -10.84
C HIS A 153 4.25 3.80 -10.02
N ALA A 154 4.25 5.10 -9.74
CA ALA A 154 5.30 5.77 -8.98
C ALA A 154 5.49 5.14 -7.60
N SER A 155 4.41 5.04 -6.83
CA SER A 155 4.42 4.52 -5.44
C SER A 155 4.63 3.00 -5.30
N THR A 156 4.52 2.23 -6.39
CA THR A 156 4.60 0.75 -6.36
C THR A 156 5.93 0.23 -6.89
N ALA A 157 6.40 0.78 -8.02
CA ALA A 157 7.56 0.25 -8.75
C ALA A 157 8.74 1.23 -8.76
N ILE A 158 8.47 2.50 -9.06
CA ILE A 158 9.53 3.46 -9.37
C ILE A 158 10.18 4.03 -8.10
N VAL A 159 9.40 4.28 -7.05
CA VAL A 159 9.90 4.73 -5.73
C VAL A 159 10.96 3.79 -5.15
N ALA A 160 10.85 2.48 -5.43
CA ALA A 160 11.78 1.46 -4.96
C ALA A 160 13.19 1.56 -5.59
N GLN A 161 13.38 2.40 -6.62
CA GLN A 161 14.68 2.70 -7.22
C GLN A 161 15.48 3.69 -6.36
N PHE A 162 14.80 4.55 -5.60
CA PHE A 162 15.41 5.56 -4.72
C PHE A 162 15.71 5.02 -3.32
N MET A 163 15.35 3.77 -3.04
CA MET A 163 15.39 3.18 -1.71
C MET A 163 16.44 2.06 -1.68
N LYS A 164 17.43 2.22 -0.79
CA LYS A 164 18.46 1.20 -0.57
C LYS A 164 17.88 -0.05 0.10
N GLU A 165 17.01 0.17 1.09
CA GLU A 165 16.33 -0.89 1.83
C GLU A 165 14.88 -0.99 1.36
N LYS A 166 14.51 -2.17 0.84
CA LYS A 166 13.16 -2.44 0.34
C LYS A 166 12.72 -3.86 0.69
N TYR A 167 11.49 -3.98 1.16
CA TYR A 167 10.93 -5.23 1.66
C TYR A 167 9.50 -5.44 1.17
N ALA A 168 9.11 -6.69 0.98
CA ALA A 168 7.71 -7.06 0.83
C ALA A 168 7.03 -7.13 2.21
N GLY A 169 5.88 -6.46 2.33
CA GLY A 169 4.99 -6.61 3.46
C GLY A 169 4.33 -7.99 3.48
N LEU A 170 3.56 -8.27 4.54
CA LEU A 170 2.96 -9.59 4.76
C LEU A 170 1.89 -9.95 3.72
N VAL A 171 1.10 -8.98 3.26
CA VAL A 171 0.08 -9.18 2.21
C VAL A 171 0.79 -9.54 0.91
N LEU A 172 1.75 -8.73 0.48
CA LEU A 172 2.50 -8.98 -0.76
C LEU A 172 3.22 -10.33 -0.70
N ASN A 173 3.86 -10.64 0.42
CA ASN A 173 4.56 -11.90 0.59
C ASN A 173 3.61 -13.11 0.55
N ALA A 174 2.46 -13.03 1.22
CA ALA A 174 1.47 -14.11 1.23
C ALA A 174 0.88 -14.36 -0.17
N GLU A 175 0.56 -13.31 -0.92
CA GLU A 175 0.04 -13.43 -2.28
C GLU A 175 1.04 -14.07 -3.23
N VAL A 176 2.32 -13.64 -3.17
CA VAL A 176 3.40 -14.25 -3.96
C VAL A 176 3.61 -15.71 -3.56
N ALA A 177 3.59 -16.03 -2.27
CA ALA A 177 3.74 -17.41 -1.79
C ALA A 177 2.58 -18.32 -2.24
N ASN A 178 1.34 -17.82 -2.19
CA ASN A 178 0.15 -18.54 -2.66
C ASN A 178 0.20 -18.78 -4.16
N ALA A 179 0.52 -17.75 -4.95
CA ALA A 179 0.67 -17.88 -6.40
C ALA A 179 1.75 -18.92 -6.74
N LYS A 180 2.92 -18.84 -6.09
CA LYS A 180 4.01 -19.81 -6.28
C LYS A 180 3.58 -21.25 -5.95
N LYS A 181 2.86 -21.44 -4.84
CA LYS A 181 2.36 -22.76 -4.43
C LYS A 181 1.41 -23.36 -5.48
N VAL A 182 0.53 -22.54 -6.07
CA VAL A 182 -0.39 -22.99 -7.12
C VAL A 182 0.37 -23.34 -8.41
N MET A 183 1.34 -22.51 -8.81
CA MET A 183 2.07 -22.70 -10.07
C MET A 183 3.10 -23.83 -10.02
N GLU A 184 3.77 -24.05 -8.88
CA GLU A 184 4.94 -24.94 -8.80
C GLU A 184 4.69 -26.20 -7.97
N SER A 185 3.71 -26.21 -7.06
CA SER A 185 3.58 -27.26 -6.04
C SER A 185 2.13 -27.63 -5.73
N ALA A 186 1.23 -27.47 -6.69
CA ALA A 186 -0.17 -27.84 -6.52
C ALA A 186 -0.29 -29.35 -6.23
N LYS A 187 -0.88 -29.69 -5.08
CA LYS A 187 -1.16 -31.08 -4.73
C LYS A 187 -2.24 -31.63 -5.69
N LYS A 188 -1.97 -32.78 -6.28
CA LYS A 188 -2.89 -33.45 -7.20
C LYS A 188 -3.91 -34.32 -6.44
N PRO A 189 -5.16 -34.44 -6.92
CA PRO A 189 -5.71 -33.77 -8.10
C PRO A 189 -5.87 -32.25 -7.89
N PHE A 190 -5.43 -31.46 -8.86
CA PHE A 190 -5.53 -30.00 -8.86
C PHE A 190 -6.62 -29.57 -9.85
N THR A 191 -7.61 -28.83 -9.36
CA THR A 191 -8.73 -28.36 -10.17
C THR A 191 -8.77 -26.84 -10.12
N ALA A 192 -8.62 -26.20 -11.28
CA ALA A 192 -8.80 -24.77 -11.44
C ALA A 192 -10.24 -24.45 -11.86
N ILE A 193 -10.93 -23.58 -11.12
CA ILE A 193 -12.28 -23.11 -11.46
C ILE A 193 -12.16 -21.71 -12.06
N MET A 194 -12.53 -21.57 -13.34
CA MET A 194 -12.48 -20.30 -14.05
C MET A 194 -13.87 -19.89 -14.53
N GLY A 195 -14.31 -18.70 -14.16
CA GLY A 195 -15.57 -18.09 -14.61
C GLY A 195 -15.39 -16.61 -14.94
N GLY A 196 -16.45 -15.95 -15.44
CA GLY A 196 -16.47 -14.53 -15.82
C GLY A 196 -16.80 -14.31 -17.31
N ALA A 197 -17.24 -13.10 -17.65
CA ALA A 197 -17.86 -12.82 -18.95
C ALA A 197 -16.90 -12.76 -20.15
N LYS A 198 -15.61 -12.48 -19.93
CA LYS A 198 -14.60 -12.37 -21.00
C LYS A 198 -13.60 -13.51 -20.94
N ILE A 199 -13.63 -14.37 -21.95
CA ILE A 199 -12.69 -15.49 -22.11
C ILE A 199 -11.29 -14.98 -22.48
N SER A 200 -11.20 -13.92 -23.29
CA SER A 200 -9.94 -13.30 -23.74
C SER A 200 -8.95 -13.02 -22.61
N ASP A 201 -9.47 -12.55 -21.47
CA ASP A 201 -8.67 -12.12 -20.32
C ASP A 201 -8.07 -13.31 -19.55
N LYS A 202 -8.49 -14.54 -19.87
CA LYS A 202 -8.16 -15.77 -19.14
C LYS A 202 -7.27 -16.72 -19.92
N ILE A 203 -7.19 -16.60 -21.25
CA ILE A 203 -6.46 -17.55 -22.12
C ILE A 203 -5.03 -17.79 -21.61
N LEU A 204 -4.29 -16.72 -21.33
CA LEU A 204 -2.91 -16.80 -20.82
C LEU A 204 -2.78 -17.51 -19.47
N ILE A 205 -3.84 -17.51 -18.66
CA ILE A 205 -3.87 -18.23 -17.38
C ILE A 205 -4.15 -19.71 -17.63
N ILE A 206 -5.06 -20.03 -18.54
CA ILE A 206 -5.37 -21.42 -18.93
C ILE A 206 -4.14 -22.11 -19.49
N GLU A 207 -3.39 -21.43 -20.36
CA GLU A 207 -2.18 -21.97 -21.00
C GLU A 207 -1.05 -22.24 -20.02
N LYS A 208 -1.06 -21.60 -18.84
CA LYS A 208 0.00 -21.70 -17.83
C LYS A 208 -0.33 -22.61 -16.64
N LEU A 209 -1.59 -23.03 -16.47
CA LEU A 209 -2.06 -23.93 -15.40
C LEU A 209 -2.00 -25.40 -15.84
#